data_AF-A0A7C2W0T1-F1
#
_entry.id   AF-A0A7C2W0T1-F1
#
_cell.length_a   1.000
_cell.length_b   1.000
_cell.length_c   1.000
_cell.angle_alpha   90.00
_cell.angle_beta   90.00
_cell.angle_gamma   90.00
#
_symmetry.space_group_name_H-M   'P 1'
#
loop_
_entity.id
_entity.type
_entity.pdbx_description
1 polymer ?
#
loop_
_entity_poly.entity_id
_entity_poly.type
_entity_poly.pdbx_seq_one_letter_code
_entity_poly.pdbx_strand_id
1 'polypeptide(L)'
;MGFLNAAVILFYCLVSINSPVQTDFGLYEPYRADVSPSISTYPISGGLENVVNASQFKLTSSQKERISREGFIAIPSDMEQIFDIYKLLAERGQPIFVTTDSVLHAFHILYDYALRVMEFERFYSDLDLLISEMLNRSIDEYNASTGKLAKEAALRNIAFFDVAARLMGRSEDIPPEARRLSDTELKLIESHSGISPSTIFGYMEDYSQYIPRGHYTRNDKFKRFFKAMMWFGRMGFRLKSRSETLSAILITAALQGETDDGRQLMDLWDEIYEPTVFFVGKSDDLTVRHYANVAHKVYGPSFDELSPDQMAEGVDRFTQEAQNLEDPLINSSIILQGSDLAAETKGFRFMGQRFIPDSYMFTQLVHSHVQNRLLPKGLDVMAVLGSDRAYEILTGLYNEDRFPGYVQQIGKLRDEYANLPSEVWAQNLYWNWLYCLMPLLERKDEGYPTFMRSDAWTDKELITALGSWAELRHDTILYAKQSYTKITAVPPRPELKVGYVEPNPKLYARLASLARFMRRGLEERGLLLDEFDWKLRDLEELLLKLKEISERELRGEKLTEEDFKLIFEYGKRLEALNTFTSIDQAIENEEDKSMALVADVHTDPN
;
A
#
# COMPACT_ATOMS: atom_id res chain seq x y z
N MET A 1 -0.49 42.67 29.05
CA MET A 1 -1.71 41.85 28.84
C MET A 1 -2.00 41.86 27.35
N GLY A 2 -2.33 40.71 26.77
CA GLY A 2 -2.39 40.53 25.30
C GLY A 2 -2.12 39.08 24.92
N PHE A 3 -3.05 38.22 25.33
CA PHE A 3 -3.17 36.77 25.09
C PHE A 3 -2.13 36.10 24.17
N LEU A 4 -1.43 35.10 24.71
CA LEU A 4 -1.06 33.93 23.91
C LEU A 4 -2.36 33.27 23.44
N ASN A 5 -2.49 33.00 22.14
CA ASN A 5 -3.40 31.97 21.68
C ASN A 5 -2.79 30.62 22.09
N ALA A 6 -3.30 30.03 23.16
CA ALA A 6 -3.12 28.60 23.36
C ALA A 6 -3.84 27.88 22.22
N ALA A 7 -3.09 27.15 21.38
CA ALA A 7 -3.69 26.23 20.45
C ALA A 7 -4.49 25.20 21.25
N VAL A 8 -5.78 25.05 20.95
CA VAL A 8 -6.61 24.02 21.59
C VAL A 8 -6.12 22.67 21.09
N ILE A 9 -5.47 21.91 21.97
CA ILE A 9 -5.18 20.50 21.72
C ILE A 9 -6.51 19.77 21.76
N LEU A 10 -7.13 19.64 20.58
CA LEU A 10 -8.25 18.75 20.36
C LEU A 10 -7.74 17.32 20.59
N PHE A 11 -8.22 16.68 21.65
CA PHE A 11 -8.08 15.24 21.82
C PHE A 11 -8.92 14.56 20.71
N TYR A 12 -8.28 14.25 19.59
CA TYR A 12 -8.89 13.49 18.51
C TYR A 12 -9.21 12.09 19.02
N CYS A 13 -10.49 11.83 19.28
CA CYS A 13 -10.95 10.50 19.67
C CYS A 13 -10.74 9.55 18.49
N LEU A 14 -10.06 8.44 18.73
CA LEU A 14 -9.56 7.60 17.65
C LEU A 14 -10.68 6.88 16.90
N VAL A 15 -10.68 7.06 15.58
CA VAL A 15 -11.58 6.43 14.61
C VAL A 15 -11.75 4.95 14.96
N SER A 16 -13.00 4.50 15.07
CA SER A 16 -13.34 3.15 15.55
C SER A 16 -14.59 2.61 14.85
N ILE A 17 -14.40 1.58 14.03
CA ILE A 17 -15.46 0.85 13.33
C ILE A 17 -16.10 -0.14 14.32
N ASN A 18 -17.35 0.12 14.72
CA ASN A 18 -18.01 -0.57 15.85
C ASN A 18 -19.11 -1.57 15.44
N SER A 19 -19.43 -1.64 14.14
CA SER A 19 -20.44 -2.50 13.51
C SER A 19 -19.92 -3.01 12.16
N PRO A 20 -20.48 -4.10 11.60
CA PRO A 20 -20.15 -4.52 10.25
C PRO A 20 -20.39 -3.41 9.22
N VAL A 21 -19.55 -3.38 8.19
CA VAL A 21 -19.56 -2.40 7.10
C VAL A 21 -19.58 -3.14 5.78
N GLN A 22 -20.59 -2.90 4.95
CA GLN A 22 -20.63 -3.43 3.59
C GLN A 22 -19.71 -2.59 2.69
N THR A 23 -18.90 -3.27 1.90
CA THR A 23 -17.99 -2.64 0.91
C THR A 23 -18.23 -3.24 -0.47
N ASP A 24 -17.62 -2.65 -1.51
CA ASP A 24 -17.55 -3.23 -2.87
C ASP A 24 -16.79 -4.59 -2.87
N PHE A 25 -16.07 -4.90 -1.79
CA PHE A 25 -15.18 -6.06 -1.65
C PHE A 25 -15.65 -7.08 -0.60
N GLY A 26 -16.93 -7.00 -0.21
CA GLY A 26 -17.56 -7.90 0.76
C GLY A 26 -17.84 -7.21 2.10
N LEU A 27 -18.20 -8.02 3.11
CA LEU A 27 -18.56 -7.52 4.44
C LEU A 27 -17.33 -7.46 5.36
N TYR A 28 -16.91 -6.25 5.73
CA TYR A 28 -15.97 -6.03 6.82
C TYR A 28 -16.68 -6.21 8.16
N GLU A 29 -16.22 -7.14 9.00
CA GLU A 29 -16.77 -7.39 10.34
C GLU A 29 -15.71 -7.05 11.39
N PRO A 30 -15.90 -6.01 12.24
CA PRO A 30 -14.93 -5.65 13.27
C PRO A 30 -15.02 -6.55 14.49
N TYR A 31 -13.89 -7.13 14.90
CA TYR A 31 -13.70 -7.66 16.25
C TYR A 31 -13.57 -6.50 17.25
N ARG A 32 -14.23 -6.64 18.42
CA ARG A 32 -14.17 -5.67 19.52
C ARG A 32 -13.11 -6.05 20.54
N ALA A 33 -12.39 -5.05 21.05
CA ALA A 33 -11.48 -5.18 22.19
C ALA A 33 -12.08 -4.55 23.46
N ASP A 34 -11.94 -5.22 24.60
CA ASP A 34 -12.22 -4.66 25.94
C ASP A 34 -10.93 -4.04 26.50
N VAL A 35 -10.89 -2.71 26.56
CA VAL A 35 -9.74 -1.96 27.08
C VAL A 35 -10.10 -1.41 28.45
N SER A 36 -9.81 -2.22 29.47
CA SER A 36 -10.03 -1.89 30.88
C SER A 36 -8.71 -1.95 31.68
N PRO A 37 -7.77 -1.00 31.51
CA PRO A 37 -6.45 -1.04 32.14
C PRO A 37 -6.53 -0.79 33.66
N SER A 38 -5.95 -1.68 34.46
CA SER A 38 -5.98 -1.60 35.93
C SER A 38 -4.63 -1.91 36.59
N ILE A 39 -3.52 -1.89 35.84
CA ILE A 39 -2.18 -2.15 36.35
C ILE A 39 -1.70 -1.02 37.26
N SER A 40 -1.50 -1.36 38.53
CA SER A 40 -0.91 -0.49 39.54
C SER A 40 0.52 -0.11 39.18
N THR A 41 0.92 1.14 39.41
CA THR A 41 2.29 1.61 39.17
C THR A 41 3.29 0.88 40.05
N TYR A 42 4.28 0.22 39.43
CA TYR A 42 5.39 -0.46 40.09
C TYR A 42 6.73 0.21 39.74
N PRO A 43 7.65 0.40 40.71
CA PRO A 43 9.01 0.89 40.46
C PRO A 43 9.95 -0.25 40.03
N ILE A 44 11.06 0.10 39.38
CA ILE A 44 12.13 -0.85 39.01
C ILE A 44 13.44 -0.36 39.62
N SER A 45 14.05 -1.18 40.49
CA SER A 45 15.24 -0.80 41.26
C SER A 45 16.48 -0.63 40.36
N GLY A 46 17.37 0.30 40.71
CA GLY A 46 18.53 0.66 39.86
C GLY A 46 19.52 -0.47 39.57
N GLY A 47 19.68 -1.45 40.45
CA GLY A 47 20.49 -2.65 40.20
C GLY A 47 19.73 -3.81 39.55
N LEU A 48 18.41 -3.64 39.36
CA LEU A 48 17.39 -4.61 38.96
C LEU A 48 17.11 -5.69 40.01
N GLU A 49 17.27 -5.37 41.30
CA GLU A 49 17.11 -6.29 42.43
C GLU A 49 15.69 -6.86 42.59
N ASN A 50 14.67 -6.14 42.09
CA ASN A 50 13.28 -6.60 42.08
C ASN A 50 12.84 -7.28 40.76
N VAL A 51 13.77 -7.52 39.83
CA VAL A 51 13.51 -8.13 38.52
C VAL A 51 13.98 -9.58 38.52
N VAL A 52 13.02 -10.51 38.63
CA VAL A 52 13.24 -11.96 38.88
C VAL A 52 14.24 -12.63 37.93
N ASN A 53 14.26 -12.22 36.66
CA ASN A 53 15.09 -12.80 35.60
C ASN A 53 16.37 -11.99 35.29
N ALA A 54 16.69 -10.91 36.01
CA ALA A 54 17.80 -10.01 35.66
C ALA A 54 19.17 -10.70 35.59
N SER A 55 19.39 -11.77 36.35
CA SER A 55 20.60 -12.60 36.32
C SER A 55 20.79 -13.41 35.03
N GLN A 56 19.74 -13.55 34.20
CA GLN A 56 19.79 -14.23 32.90
C GLN A 56 20.37 -13.33 31.78
N PHE A 57 20.64 -12.04 32.06
CA PHE A 57 21.08 -11.05 31.06
C PHE A 57 22.40 -10.37 31.46
N LYS A 58 23.33 -10.26 30.51
CA LYS A 58 24.62 -9.56 30.69
C LYS A 58 24.48 -8.06 30.43
N LEU A 59 23.82 -7.37 31.37
CA LEU A 59 23.50 -5.94 31.26
C LEU A 59 24.64 -5.04 31.80
N THR A 60 25.02 -4.03 31.02
CA THR A 60 25.90 -2.94 31.47
C THR A 60 25.18 -2.00 32.46
N SER A 61 25.93 -1.21 33.23
CA SER A 61 25.35 -0.26 34.19
C SER A 61 24.37 0.73 33.54
N SER A 62 24.70 1.26 32.35
CA SER A 62 23.81 2.17 31.62
C SER A 62 22.54 1.48 31.11
N GLN A 63 22.62 0.21 30.71
CA GLN A 63 21.44 -0.59 30.36
C GLN A 63 20.53 -0.82 31.57
N LYS A 64 21.09 -1.11 32.75
CA LYS A 64 20.32 -1.24 34.00
C LYS A 64 19.65 0.07 34.39
N GLU A 65 20.37 1.19 34.31
CA GLU A 65 19.83 2.54 34.57
C GLU A 65 18.67 2.88 33.64
N ARG A 66 18.79 2.58 32.33
CA ARG A 66 17.69 2.75 31.38
C ARG A 66 16.50 1.83 31.68
N ILE A 67 16.70 0.56 32.01
CA ILE A 67 15.60 -0.33 32.41
C ILE A 67 14.93 0.16 33.71
N SER A 68 15.69 0.70 34.67
CA SER A 68 15.14 1.26 35.91
C SER A 68 14.29 2.52 35.68
N ARG A 69 14.62 3.33 34.66
CA ARG A 69 13.91 4.58 34.32
C ARG A 69 12.76 4.40 33.32
N GLU A 70 13.03 3.77 32.17
CA GLU A 70 12.07 3.61 31.07
C GLU A 70 11.26 2.30 31.18
N GLY A 71 11.70 1.35 32.02
CA GLY A 71 11.13 0.01 32.13
C GLY A 71 11.57 -0.99 31.05
N PHE A 72 12.22 -0.53 29.98
CA PHE A 72 12.71 -1.38 28.88
C PHE A 72 13.99 -0.81 28.24
N ILE A 73 14.60 -1.59 27.34
CA ILE A 73 15.62 -1.12 26.38
C ILE A 73 15.47 -1.85 25.05
N ALA A 74 15.72 -1.15 23.94
CA ALA A 74 16.06 -1.77 22.67
C ALA A 74 17.58 -2.02 22.61
N ILE A 75 18.00 -3.09 21.96
CA ILE A 75 19.40 -3.46 21.67
C ILE A 75 19.44 -3.90 20.20
N PRO A 76 20.45 -3.51 19.40
CA PRO A 76 20.61 -4.01 18.04
C PRO A 76 20.70 -5.54 17.98
N SER A 77 20.23 -6.11 16.87
CA SER A 77 20.19 -7.54 16.60
C SER A 77 20.69 -7.79 15.18
N ASP A 78 21.56 -8.79 15.02
CA ASP A 78 22.06 -9.25 13.71
C ASP A 78 21.15 -10.34 13.10
N MET A 79 19.99 -10.61 13.71
CA MET A 79 19.04 -11.64 13.27
C MET A 79 18.22 -11.12 12.08
N GLU A 80 18.25 -11.87 10.97
CA GLU A 80 17.55 -11.51 9.73
C GLU A 80 16.01 -11.59 9.84
N GLN A 81 15.48 -12.53 10.62
CA GLN A 81 14.04 -12.72 10.84
C GLN A 81 13.62 -12.52 12.30
N ILE A 82 12.45 -11.90 12.51
CA ILE A 82 11.88 -11.69 13.84
C ILE A 82 11.44 -13.01 14.49
N PHE A 83 10.99 -13.99 13.71
CA PHE A 83 10.64 -15.32 14.23
C PHE A 83 11.85 -16.08 14.81
N ASP A 84 13.05 -15.86 14.30
CA ASP A 84 14.27 -16.48 14.83
C ASP A 84 14.69 -15.90 16.18
N ILE A 85 14.36 -14.64 16.48
CA ILE A 85 14.54 -14.06 17.82
C ILE A 85 13.69 -14.84 18.83
N TYR A 86 12.42 -15.10 18.50
CA TYR A 86 11.51 -15.87 19.36
C TYR A 86 11.94 -17.33 19.52
N LYS A 87 12.33 -18.01 18.43
CA LYS A 87 12.87 -19.37 18.48
C LYS A 87 14.11 -19.45 19.37
N LEU A 88 15.04 -18.49 19.24
CA LEU A 88 16.26 -18.41 20.03
C LEU A 88 16.01 -18.12 21.52
N LEU A 89 15.02 -17.28 21.85
CA LEU A 89 14.58 -17.06 23.23
C LEU A 89 13.95 -18.32 23.83
N ALA A 90 13.07 -18.99 23.08
CA ALA A 90 12.48 -20.27 23.48
C ALA A 90 13.56 -21.32 23.76
N GLU A 91 14.47 -21.57 22.82
CA GLU A 91 15.57 -22.54 22.93
C GLU A 91 16.51 -22.28 24.13
N ARG A 92 16.72 -21.01 24.51
CA ARG A 92 17.50 -20.63 25.69
C ARG A 92 16.70 -20.70 27.00
N GLY A 93 15.40 -20.98 26.92
CA GLY A 93 14.47 -20.86 28.03
C GLY A 93 14.48 -19.45 28.62
N GLN A 94 14.52 -18.42 27.80
CA GLN A 94 14.40 -17.02 28.23
C GLN A 94 12.93 -16.56 28.09
N PRO A 95 12.40 -15.78 29.04
CA PRO A 95 11.08 -15.16 28.89
C PRO A 95 10.91 -14.43 27.56
N ILE A 96 9.82 -14.72 26.85
CA ILE A 96 9.44 -14.06 25.60
C ILE A 96 8.47 -12.92 25.91
N PHE A 97 8.70 -11.78 25.27
CA PHE A 97 7.79 -10.65 25.18
C PHE A 97 7.33 -10.57 23.72
N VAL A 98 6.07 -10.89 23.43
CA VAL A 98 5.53 -10.89 22.06
C VAL A 98 5.19 -9.46 21.64
N THR A 99 5.92 -8.90 20.68
CA THR A 99 5.76 -7.52 20.20
C THR A 99 4.74 -7.36 19.06
N THR A 100 4.13 -6.19 18.96
CA THR A 100 3.11 -5.83 17.95
C THR A 100 3.64 -5.82 16.51
N ASP A 101 4.89 -5.42 16.29
CA ASP A 101 5.57 -5.47 14.98
C ASP A 101 5.57 -6.88 14.38
N SER A 102 5.73 -7.93 15.19
CA SER A 102 5.88 -9.29 14.69
C SER A 102 4.65 -9.84 13.96
N VAL A 103 3.43 -9.46 14.38
CA VAL A 103 2.20 -9.84 13.67
C VAL A 103 1.87 -8.92 12.49
N LEU A 104 2.29 -7.66 12.55
CA LEU A 104 2.19 -6.73 11.43
C LEU A 104 3.06 -7.22 10.26
N HIS A 105 4.31 -7.60 10.56
CA HIS A 105 5.24 -8.20 9.62
C HIS A 105 4.69 -9.51 9.02
N ALA A 106 4.05 -10.36 9.83
CA ALA A 106 3.40 -11.56 9.31
C ALA A 106 2.22 -11.26 8.38
N PHE A 107 1.41 -10.23 8.67
CA PHE A 107 0.35 -9.81 7.75
C PHE A 107 0.92 -9.25 6.43
N HIS A 108 1.97 -8.43 6.50
CA HIS A 108 2.74 -7.94 5.35
C HIS A 108 3.21 -9.09 4.44
N ILE A 109 3.85 -10.13 5.01
CA ILE A 109 4.32 -11.28 4.24
C ILE A 109 3.16 -12.03 3.56
N LEU A 110 2.00 -12.18 4.22
CA LEU A 110 0.82 -12.78 3.56
C LEU A 110 0.25 -11.88 2.45
N TYR A 111 0.28 -10.56 2.62
CA TYR A 111 -0.23 -9.57 1.66
C TYR A 111 0.62 -9.48 0.39
N ASP A 112 1.94 -9.30 0.52
CA ASP A 112 2.88 -9.28 -0.61
C ASP A 112 2.84 -10.59 -1.41
N TYR A 113 2.93 -11.75 -0.74
CA TYR A 113 2.87 -13.04 -1.43
C TYR A 113 1.53 -13.26 -2.16
N ALA A 114 0.39 -12.85 -1.59
CA ALA A 114 -0.90 -12.95 -2.27
C ALA A 114 -0.93 -12.11 -3.55
N LEU A 115 -0.43 -10.86 -3.49
CA LEU A 115 -0.36 -9.97 -4.65
C LEU A 115 0.57 -10.53 -5.73
N ARG A 116 1.80 -10.92 -5.37
CA ARG A 116 2.81 -11.55 -6.24
C ARG A 116 2.25 -12.74 -7.02
N VAL A 117 1.48 -13.62 -6.36
CA VAL A 117 0.95 -14.84 -6.97
C VAL A 117 -0.20 -14.53 -7.93
N MET A 118 -1.12 -13.62 -7.58
CA MET A 118 -2.19 -13.22 -8.51
C MET A 118 -1.62 -12.57 -9.78
N GLU A 119 -0.62 -11.71 -9.64
CA GLU A 119 0.04 -11.05 -10.77
C GLU A 119 0.78 -12.05 -11.67
N PHE A 120 1.50 -12.99 -11.08
CA PHE A 120 2.26 -13.97 -11.83
C PHE A 120 1.36 -15.03 -12.48
N GLU A 121 0.39 -15.60 -11.77
CA GLU A 121 -0.42 -16.73 -12.25
C GLU A 121 -1.67 -16.31 -13.04
N ARG A 122 -2.13 -15.06 -12.94
CA ARG A 122 -3.30 -14.56 -13.70
C ARG A 122 -3.00 -13.27 -14.46
N PHE A 123 -2.77 -12.16 -13.76
CA PHE A 123 -2.79 -10.85 -14.42
C PHE A 123 -1.74 -10.72 -15.53
N TYR A 124 -0.62 -11.44 -15.48
CA TYR A 124 0.33 -11.50 -16.59
C TYR A 124 -0.31 -11.98 -17.90
N SER A 125 -1.03 -13.10 -17.87
CA SER A 125 -1.67 -13.70 -19.05
C SER A 125 -2.86 -12.89 -19.54
N ASP A 126 -3.70 -12.40 -18.62
CA ASP A 126 -4.88 -11.61 -18.98
C ASP A 126 -4.45 -10.25 -19.55
N LEU A 127 -3.37 -9.64 -19.03
CA LEU A 127 -2.76 -8.42 -19.57
C LEU A 127 -2.11 -8.66 -20.95
N ASP A 128 -1.37 -9.75 -21.14
CA ASP A 128 -0.72 -10.11 -22.40
C ASP A 128 -1.75 -10.36 -23.53
N LEU A 129 -2.87 -11.02 -23.20
CA LEU A 129 -4.01 -11.20 -24.10
C LEU A 129 -4.69 -9.85 -24.41
N LEU A 130 -5.06 -9.09 -23.38
CA LEU A 130 -5.73 -7.80 -23.52
C LEU A 130 -4.90 -6.79 -24.35
N ILE A 131 -3.58 -6.77 -24.17
CA ILE A 131 -2.65 -5.98 -24.99
C ILE A 131 -2.73 -6.39 -26.47
N SER A 132 -2.74 -7.69 -26.76
CA SER A 132 -2.78 -8.20 -28.14
C SER A 132 -4.08 -7.82 -28.84
N GLU A 133 -5.22 -7.99 -28.16
CA GLU A 133 -6.56 -7.67 -28.67
C GLU A 133 -6.71 -6.17 -28.93
N MET A 134 -6.29 -5.34 -27.97
CA MET A 134 -6.39 -3.88 -28.09
C MET A 134 -5.44 -3.31 -29.15
N LEU A 135 -4.27 -3.93 -29.37
CA LEU A 135 -3.38 -3.58 -30.48
C LEU A 135 -4.02 -3.90 -31.84
N ASN A 136 -4.56 -5.11 -32.00
CA ASN A 136 -5.24 -5.52 -33.24
C ASN A 136 -6.43 -4.60 -33.56
N ARG A 137 -7.30 -4.34 -32.57
CA ARG A 137 -8.47 -3.45 -32.74
C ARG A 137 -8.05 -2.01 -33.08
N SER A 138 -6.96 -1.51 -32.50
CA SER A 138 -6.38 -0.20 -32.87
C SER A 138 -5.88 -0.14 -34.33
N ILE A 139 -5.43 -1.26 -34.89
CA ILE A 139 -5.03 -1.37 -36.31
C ILE A 139 -6.26 -1.31 -37.22
N ASP A 140 -7.34 -1.99 -36.85
CA ASP A 140 -8.61 -1.93 -37.61
C ASP A 140 -9.26 -0.55 -37.57
N GLU A 141 -9.26 0.12 -36.40
CA GLU A 141 -9.66 1.53 -36.29
C GLU A 141 -8.85 2.44 -37.22
N TYR A 142 -7.53 2.24 -37.27
CA TYR A 142 -6.64 3.02 -38.15
C TYR A 142 -6.91 2.74 -39.63
N ASN A 143 -7.23 1.49 -39.99
CA ASN A 143 -7.57 1.10 -41.35
C ASN A 143 -8.94 1.67 -41.78
N ALA A 144 -9.93 1.68 -40.88
CA ALA A 144 -11.24 2.29 -41.10
C ALA A 144 -11.19 3.84 -41.13
N SER A 145 -10.23 4.46 -40.44
CA SER A 145 -10.10 5.92 -40.35
C SER A 145 -9.72 6.60 -41.67
N THR A 146 -10.59 7.47 -42.16
CA THR A 146 -10.37 8.31 -43.37
C THR A 146 -10.02 9.76 -43.01
N GLY A 147 -10.63 10.30 -41.97
CA GLY A 147 -10.41 11.66 -41.49
C GLY A 147 -9.12 11.79 -40.69
N LYS A 148 -8.46 12.95 -40.81
CA LYS A 148 -7.16 13.22 -40.19
C LYS A 148 -7.16 12.97 -38.67
N LEU A 149 -8.16 13.47 -37.95
CA LEU A 149 -8.20 13.41 -36.48
C LEU A 149 -8.36 11.97 -35.96
N ALA A 150 -9.25 11.19 -36.59
CA ALA A 150 -9.44 9.77 -36.27
C ALA A 150 -8.18 8.97 -36.59
N LYS A 151 -7.57 9.19 -37.76
CA LYS A 151 -6.36 8.49 -38.17
C LYS A 151 -5.14 8.81 -37.28
N GLU A 152 -5.01 10.05 -36.80
CA GLU A 152 -4.01 10.44 -35.79
C GLU A 152 -4.29 9.83 -34.41
N ALA A 153 -5.56 9.68 -34.02
CA ALA A 153 -5.95 9.07 -32.74
C ALA A 153 -5.73 7.55 -32.73
N ALA A 154 -6.18 6.83 -33.75
CA ALA A 154 -5.95 5.39 -33.88
C ALA A 154 -4.46 5.05 -34.02
N LEU A 155 -3.68 5.86 -34.77
CA LEU A 155 -2.23 5.69 -34.86
C LEU A 155 -1.52 5.83 -33.51
N ARG A 156 -2.01 6.72 -32.63
CA ARG A 156 -1.53 6.83 -31.24
C ARG A 156 -1.89 5.58 -30.45
N ASN A 157 -3.10 5.03 -30.60
CA ASN A 157 -3.54 3.82 -29.92
C ASN A 157 -2.64 2.63 -30.28
N ILE A 158 -2.35 2.43 -31.58
CA ILE A 158 -1.40 1.41 -32.05
C ILE A 158 -0.03 1.59 -31.38
N ALA A 159 0.55 2.80 -31.41
CA ALA A 159 1.85 3.05 -30.80
C ALA A 159 1.83 2.81 -29.28
N PHE A 160 0.75 3.17 -28.61
CA PHE A 160 0.55 3.00 -27.17
C PHE A 160 0.45 1.53 -26.75
N PHE A 161 -0.34 0.70 -27.45
CA PHE A 161 -0.41 -0.74 -27.17
C PHE A 161 0.82 -1.51 -27.64
N ASP A 162 1.47 -1.10 -28.73
CA ASP A 162 2.72 -1.74 -29.20
C ASP A 162 3.89 -1.52 -28.23
N VAL A 163 3.98 -0.36 -27.56
CA VAL A 163 4.94 -0.19 -26.45
C VAL A 163 4.71 -1.26 -25.38
N ALA A 164 3.46 -1.44 -24.92
CA ALA A 164 3.13 -2.46 -23.93
C ALA A 164 3.39 -3.90 -24.45
N ALA A 165 3.02 -4.19 -25.70
CA ALA A 165 3.23 -5.48 -26.35
C ALA A 165 4.71 -5.86 -26.39
N ARG A 166 5.59 -4.91 -26.76
CA ARG A 166 7.04 -5.12 -26.83
C ARG A 166 7.71 -5.19 -25.45
N LEU A 167 7.16 -4.51 -24.45
CA LEU A 167 7.54 -4.72 -23.06
C LEU A 167 7.19 -6.14 -22.61
N MET A 168 5.98 -6.64 -22.90
CA MET A 168 5.58 -8.04 -22.66
C MET A 168 6.36 -9.06 -23.53
N GLY A 169 7.03 -8.62 -24.59
CA GLY A 169 7.92 -9.42 -25.43
C GLY A 169 7.32 -9.87 -26.77
N ARG A 170 6.11 -9.40 -27.10
CA ARG A 170 5.46 -9.57 -28.41
C ARG A 170 6.11 -8.67 -29.47
N SER A 171 5.78 -8.89 -30.74
CA SER A 171 6.27 -8.07 -31.86
C SER A 171 5.40 -8.23 -33.10
N GLU A 172 4.25 -7.52 -33.13
CA GLU A 172 3.31 -7.59 -34.25
C GLU A 172 3.71 -6.71 -35.44
N ASP A 173 3.13 -6.98 -36.62
CA ASP A 173 3.27 -6.11 -37.79
C ASP A 173 2.28 -4.94 -37.68
N ILE A 174 2.77 -3.70 -37.79
CA ILE A 174 2.01 -2.48 -37.55
C ILE A 174 2.43 -1.39 -38.54
N PRO A 175 1.60 -0.35 -38.79
CA PRO A 175 1.96 0.79 -39.63
C PRO A 175 3.35 1.38 -39.29
N PRO A 176 4.26 1.58 -40.26
CA PRO A 176 5.62 2.08 -40.03
C PRO A 176 5.68 3.41 -39.26
N GLU A 177 4.65 4.24 -39.39
CA GLU A 177 4.45 5.45 -38.61
C GLU A 177 4.40 5.17 -37.09
N ALA A 178 3.58 4.22 -36.65
CA ALA A 178 3.45 3.84 -35.25
C ALA A 178 4.72 3.13 -34.73
N ARG A 179 5.30 2.24 -35.56
CA ARG A 179 6.57 1.54 -35.28
C ARG A 179 7.70 2.50 -34.93
N ARG A 180 7.81 3.65 -35.63
CA ARG A 180 8.80 4.71 -35.31
C ARG A 180 8.55 5.43 -33.98
N LEU A 181 7.28 5.63 -33.61
CA LEU A 181 6.92 6.26 -32.34
C LEU A 181 7.29 5.34 -31.18
N SER A 182 6.84 4.07 -31.21
CA SER A 182 7.13 3.10 -30.15
C SER A 182 8.61 2.72 -30.08
N ASP A 183 9.33 2.62 -31.20
CA ASP A 183 10.80 2.45 -31.22
C ASP A 183 11.55 3.60 -30.54
N THR A 184 10.95 4.79 -30.42
CA THR A 184 11.58 5.94 -29.76
C THR A 184 11.19 5.98 -28.29
N GLU A 185 9.92 5.75 -27.99
CA GLU A 185 9.39 5.66 -26.63
C GLU A 185 10.06 4.55 -25.81
N LEU A 186 10.21 3.35 -26.39
CA LEU A 186 10.88 2.21 -25.74
C LEU A 186 12.37 2.50 -25.44
N LYS A 187 13.04 3.35 -26.22
CA LYS A 187 14.42 3.76 -25.92
C LYS A 187 14.49 4.67 -24.70
N LEU A 188 13.49 5.53 -24.47
CA LEU A 188 13.39 6.36 -23.27
C LEU A 188 13.06 5.49 -22.05
N ILE A 189 12.11 4.55 -22.20
CA ILE A 189 11.74 3.58 -21.17
C ILE A 189 12.94 2.71 -20.76
N GLU A 190 13.73 2.16 -21.70
CA GLU A 190 14.90 1.34 -21.37
C GLU A 190 16.13 2.16 -20.93
N SER A 191 16.21 3.48 -21.23
CA SER A 191 17.34 4.32 -20.79
C SER A 191 17.18 4.88 -19.37
N HIS A 192 15.95 4.85 -18.82
CA HIS A 192 15.60 5.32 -17.48
C HIS A 192 16.13 6.73 -17.12
N SER A 193 16.34 7.59 -18.12
CA SER A 193 17.19 8.78 -18.01
C SER A 193 16.49 10.02 -17.41
N GLY A 194 15.58 9.81 -16.46
CA GLY A 194 14.79 10.87 -15.83
C GLY A 194 13.77 11.51 -16.79
N ILE A 195 13.59 12.83 -16.65
CA ILE A 195 12.53 13.57 -17.34
C ILE A 195 12.89 13.83 -18.82
N SER A 196 12.00 13.43 -19.73
CA SER A 196 12.11 13.65 -21.18
C SER A 196 10.70 13.80 -21.80
N PRO A 197 10.53 14.53 -22.92
CA PRO A 197 9.24 14.55 -23.61
C PRO A 197 8.93 13.19 -24.27
N SER A 198 7.73 12.68 -24.03
CA SER A 198 7.20 11.50 -24.73
C SER A 198 7.06 11.74 -26.22
N THR A 199 7.44 10.76 -27.04
CA THR A 199 7.32 10.81 -28.49
C THR A 199 5.89 10.54 -28.95
N ILE A 200 5.12 9.75 -28.18
CA ILE A 200 3.71 9.43 -28.46
C ILE A 200 2.76 10.56 -28.02
N PHE A 201 3.05 11.24 -26.90
CA PHE A 201 2.14 12.22 -26.29
C PHE A 201 2.66 13.67 -26.22
N GLY A 202 3.96 13.91 -26.42
CA GLY A 202 4.55 15.26 -26.47
C GLY A 202 4.66 16.02 -25.14
N TYR A 203 4.22 15.43 -24.01
CA TYR A 203 4.44 15.99 -22.67
C TYR A 203 5.63 15.35 -21.96
N MET A 204 6.12 16.01 -20.90
CA MET A 204 7.24 15.54 -20.09
C MET A 204 6.83 14.36 -19.21
N GLU A 205 7.57 13.26 -19.32
CA GLU A 205 7.40 12.04 -18.54
C GLU A 205 8.73 11.68 -17.84
N ASP A 206 8.66 11.06 -16.66
CA ASP A 206 9.83 10.63 -15.88
C ASP A 206 10.12 9.15 -16.11
N TYR A 207 11.09 8.88 -16.98
CA TYR A 207 11.45 7.51 -17.36
C TYR A 207 12.19 6.75 -16.24
N SER A 208 12.58 7.42 -15.13
CA SER A 208 13.12 6.74 -13.95
C SER A 208 12.07 5.91 -13.19
N GLN A 209 10.77 6.21 -13.38
CA GLN A 209 9.67 5.44 -12.79
C GLN A 209 9.50 4.05 -13.43
N TYR A 210 10.09 3.82 -14.60
CA TYR A 210 10.03 2.55 -15.32
C TYR A 210 11.13 1.56 -14.90
N ILE A 211 12.03 1.95 -13.99
CA ILE A 211 13.03 1.05 -13.39
C ILE A 211 12.27 0.00 -12.56
N PRO A 212 12.31 -1.30 -12.91
CA PRO A 212 11.76 -2.33 -12.03
C PRO A 212 12.58 -2.35 -10.75
N ARG A 213 11.91 -2.13 -9.62
CA ARG A 213 12.50 -2.23 -8.28
C ARG A 213 11.85 -3.43 -7.57
N GLY A 214 12.36 -3.81 -6.41
CA GLY A 214 11.79 -4.87 -5.56
C GLY A 214 11.36 -6.16 -6.27
N HIS A 215 10.18 -6.73 -5.95
CA HIS A 215 9.79 -8.06 -6.47
C HIS A 215 9.77 -8.12 -8.01
N TYR A 216 9.53 -7.01 -8.71
CA TYR A 216 9.62 -7.05 -10.17
C TYR A 216 11.03 -7.21 -10.74
N THR A 217 12.07 -7.21 -9.91
CA THR A 217 13.41 -7.62 -10.32
C THR A 217 13.65 -9.14 -10.26
N ARG A 218 12.76 -9.95 -9.62
CA ARG A 218 12.93 -11.40 -9.40
C ARG A 218 13.28 -12.15 -10.68
N ASN A 219 12.44 -12.01 -11.70
CA ASN A 219 12.54 -12.70 -12.99
C ASN A 219 12.05 -11.78 -14.13
N ASP A 220 12.31 -12.16 -15.38
CA ASP A 220 11.99 -11.29 -16.53
C ASP A 220 10.47 -11.16 -16.77
N LYS A 221 9.66 -12.19 -16.47
CA LYS A 221 8.19 -12.12 -16.57
C LYS A 221 7.64 -10.97 -15.72
N PHE A 222 8.08 -10.89 -14.46
CA PHE A 222 7.75 -9.76 -13.60
C PHE A 222 8.30 -8.40 -14.11
N LYS A 223 9.57 -8.31 -14.57
CA LYS A 223 10.12 -7.04 -15.12
C LYS A 223 9.28 -6.48 -16.27
N ARG A 224 8.76 -7.35 -17.12
CA ARG A 224 7.91 -7.01 -18.26
C ARG A 224 6.55 -6.49 -17.81
N PHE A 225 5.90 -7.21 -16.91
CA PHE A 225 4.62 -6.82 -16.30
C PHE A 225 4.70 -5.43 -15.65
N PHE A 226 5.74 -5.20 -14.83
CA PHE A 226 5.99 -3.91 -14.21
C PHE A 226 6.06 -2.78 -15.24
N LYS A 227 6.89 -2.92 -16.28
CA LYS A 227 7.05 -1.88 -17.29
C LYS A 227 5.75 -1.63 -18.08
N ALA A 228 4.98 -2.68 -18.40
CA ALA A 228 3.70 -2.56 -19.08
C ALA A 228 2.61 -1.91 -18.21
N MET A 229 2.48 -2.31 -16.94
CA MET A 229 1.52 -1.71 -16.00
C MET A 229 1.91 -0.27 -15.63
N MET A 230 3.20 0.03 -15.47
CA MET A 230 3.67 1.40 -15.26
C MET A 230 3.41 2.27 -16.49
N TRP A 231 3.58 1.76 -17.72
CA TRP A 231 3.19 2.48 -18.94
C TRP A 231 1.69 2.81 -18.97
N PHE A 232 0.83 1.83 -18.68
CA PHE A 232 -0.63 2.02 -18.64
C PHE A 232 -1.14 2.84 -17.43
N GLY A 233 -0.37 2.92 -16.36
CA GLY A 233 -0.64 3.75 -15.19
C GLY A 233 -0.13 5.19 -15.32
N ARG A 234 1.01 5.41 -16.00
CA ARG A 234 1.67 6.73 -16.10
C ARG A 234 1.27 7.55 -17.31
N MET A 235 0.89 6.91 -18.43
CA MET A 235 0.46 7.66 -19.62
C MET A 235 -1.04 7.95 -19.61
N GLY A 236 -1.38 9.24 -19.53
CA GLY A 236 -2.75 9.75 -19.59
C GLY A 236 -3.10 10.41 -20.93
N PHE A 237 -4.39 10.31 -21.29
CA PHE A 237 -5.02 10.88 -22.48
C PHE A 237 -5.93 12.05 -22.04
N ARG A 238 -5.46 13.29 -22.16
CA ARG A 238 -6.01 14.44 -21.44
C ARG A 238 -7.19 15.09 -22.15
N LEU A 239 -8.22 15.48 -21.40
CA LEU A 239 -9.43 16.15 -21.91
C LEU A 239 -9.14 17.50 -22.60
N LYS A 240 -8.01 18.14 -22.27
CA LYS A 240 -7.55 19.38 -22.94
C LYS A 240 -7.13 19.21 -24.40
N SER A 241 -7.06 17.96 -24.90
CA SER A 241 -6.60 17.60 -26.23
C SER A 241 -7.64 16.76 -26.96
N ARG A 242 -8.21 17.29 -28.05
CA ARG A 242 -9.24 16.60 -28.86
C ARG A 242 -8.74 15.27 -29.43
N SER A 243 -7.44 15.19 -29.78
CA SER A 243 -6.85 13.96 -30.33
C SER A 243 -6.59 12.90 -29.25
N GLU A 244 -6.15 13.31 -28.05
CA GLU A 244 -6.02 12.37 -26.92
C GLU A 244 -7.39 11.90 -26.42
N THR A 245 -8.37 12.81 -26.34
CA THR A 245 -9.75 12.46 -25.98
C THR A 245 -10.33 11.44 -26.96
N LEU A 246 -10.17 11.66 -28.28
CA LEU A 246 -10.64 10.68 -29.28
C LEU A 246 -9.90 9.34 -29.18
N SER A 247 -8.58 9.34 -28.94
CA SER A 247 -7.82 8.11 -28.68
C SER A 247 -8.43 7.29 -27.54
N ALA A 248 -8.81 7.94 -26.43
CA ALA A 248 -9.43 7.28 -25.28
C ALA A 248 -10.88 6.83 -25.54
N ILE A 249 -11.67 7.56 -26.35
CA ILE A 249 -13.00 7.12 -26.80
C ILE A 249 -12.88 5.84 -27.65
N LEU A 250 -11.92 5.81 -28.58
CA LEU A 250 -11.61 4.65 -29.40
C LEU A 250 -11.20 3.44 -28.55
N ILE A 251 -10.25 3.61 -27.62
CA ILE A 251 -9.87 2.58 -26.62
C ILE A 251 -11.09 2.06 -25.85
N THR A 252 -12.03 2.94 -25.50
CA THR A 252 -13.26 2.58 -24.78
C THR A 252 -14.22 1.76 -25.65
N ALA A 253 -14.34 2.09 -26.94
CA ALA A 253 -15.14 1.36 -27.91
C ALA A 253 -14.55 -0.03 -28.22
N ALA A 254 -13.24 -0.11 -28.48
CA ALA A 254 -12.53 -1.36 -28.69
C ALA A 254 -12.67 -2.34 -27.51
N LEU A 255 -12.70 -1.82 -26.26
CA LEU A 255 -12.96 -2.61 -25.04
C LEU A 255 -14.41 -3.15 -24.90
N GLN A 256 -15.37 -2.72 -25.72
CA GLN A 256 -16.71 -3.33 -25.76
C GLN A 256 -16.75 -4.63 -26.58
N GLY A 257 -15.65 -4.99 -27.25
CA GLY A 257 -15.54 -6.22 -28.01
C GLY A 257 -15.21 -7.46 -27.17
N GLU A 258 -15.09 -8.59 -27.87
CA GLU A 258 -14.73 -9.90 -27.32
C GLU A 258 -13.49 -10.49 -28.01
N THR A 259 -12.87 -11.47 -27.36
CA THR A 259 -11.77 -12.29 -27.89
C THR A 259 -12.25 -13.31 -28.94
N ASP A 260 -11.32 -13.93 -29.67
CA ASP A 260 -11.59 -15.08 -30.56
C ASP A 260 -12.30 -16.28 -29.86
N ASP A 261 -12.18 -16.42 -28.53
CA ASP A 261 -12.88 -17.44 -27.72
C ASP A 261 -14.15 -16.93 -26.99
N GLY A 262 -14.56 -15.67 -27.23
CA GLY A 262 -15.83 -15.11 -26.73
C GLY A 262 -15.79 -14.53 -25.32
N ARG A 263 -14.61 -14.31 -24.74
CA ARG A 263 -14.45 -13.54 -23.47
C ARG A 263 -14.60 -12.06 -23.78
N GLN A 264 -15.38 -11.32 -22.99
CA GLN A 264 -15.51 -9.87 -23.20
C GLN A 264 -14.20 -9.17 -22.75
N LEU A 265 -13.72 -8.19 -23.53
CA LEU A 265 -12.48 -7.49 -23.21
C LEU A 265 -12.61 -6.60 -21.95
N MET A 266 -13.84 -6.16 -21.65
CA MET A 266 -14.18 -5.48 -20.40
C MET A 266 -14.03 -6.41 -19.19
N ASP A 267 -14.37 -7.70 -19.31
CA ASP A 267 -14.19 -8.69 -18.23
C ASP A 267 -12.69 -8.94 -17.97
N LEU A 268 -11.89 -9.08 -19.04
CA LEU A 268 -10.42 -9.19 -18.97
C LEU A 268 -9.76 -7.96 -18.31
N TRP A 269 -10.29 -6.76 -18.54
CA TRP A 269 -9.83 -5.55 -17.88
C TRP A 269 -10.23 -5.53 -16.39
N ASP A 270 -11.45 -5.96 -16.06
CA ASP A 270 -11.97 -6.05 -14.68
C ASP A 270 -11.23 -7.10 -13.84
N GLU A 271 -10.85 -8.25 -14.43
CA GLU A 271 -10.07 -9.32 -13.80
C GLU A 271 -8.69 -8.85 -13.30
N ILE A 272 -8.14 -7.78 -13.90
CA ILE A 272 -6.88 -7.13 -13.46
C ILE A 272 -7.19 -5.92 -12.55
N TYR A 273 -8.20 -5.12 -12.90
CA TYR A 273 -8.49 -3.86 -12.23
C TYR A 273 -9.13 -4.06 -10.85
N GLU A 274 -10.20 -4.85 -10.71
CA GLU A 274 -10.94 -4.95 -9.45
C GLU A 274 -10.13 -5.60 -8.31
N PRO A 275 -9.30 -6.65 -8.52
CA PRO A 275 -8.42 -7.16 -7.46
C PRO A 275 -7.36 -6.16 -7.00
N THR A 276 -6.82 -5.35 -7.91
CA THR A 276 -5.83 -4.32 -7.55
C THR A 276 -6.48 -3.10 -6.89
N VAL A 277 -7.79 -2.86 -7.09
CA VAL A 277 -8.58 -1.93 -6.26
C VAL A 277 -8.79 -2.49 -4.84
N PHE A 278 -9.08 -3.79 -4.70
CA PHE A 278 -9.25 -4.43 -3.38
C PHE A 278 -7.99 -4.34 -2.52
N PHE A 279 -6.82 -4.49 -3.12
CA PHE A 279 -5.54 -4.38 -2.43
C PHE A 279 -5.20 -2.90 -2.16
N VAL A 280 -5.05 -2.09 -3.21
CA VAL A 280 -4.44 -0.75 -3.11
C VAL A 280 -5.47 0.39 -3.12
N GLY A 281 -6.38 0.43 -4.09
CA GLY A 281 -7.40 1.48 -4.20
C GLY A 281 -7.87 1.77 -5.62
N LYS A 282 -8.89 2.62 -5.74
CA LYS A 282 -9.37 3.14 -7.04
C LYS A 282 -8.36 4.16 -7.58
N SER A 283 -8.28 4.33 -8.90
CA SER A 283 -7.57 5.48 -9.47
C SER A 283 -8.44 6.74 -9.35
N ASP A 284 -7.80 7.90 -9.12
CA ASP A 284 -8.42 9.23 -9.20
C ASP A 284 -8.31 9.86 -10.62
N ASP A 285 -7.70 9.15 -11.57
CA ASP A 285 -7.83 9.42 -13.01
C ASP A 285 -9.10 8.77 -13.60
N LEU A 286 -9.56 9.27 -14.75
CA LEU A 286 -10.75 8.71 -15.41
C LEU A 286 -10.42 7.35 -16.05
N THR A 287 -11.35 6.40 -15.94
CA THR A 287 -11.18 5.01 -16.40
C THR A 287 -12.10 4.66 -17.57
N VAL A 288 -11.98 3.45 -18.14
CA VAL A 288 -12.88 2.97 -19.20
C VAL A 288 -14.35 3.03 -18.78
N ARG A 289 -14.68 2.63 -17.53
CA ARG A 289 -16.05 2.71 -17.01
C ARG A 289 -16.60 4.14 -17.04
N HIS A 290 -15.77 5.14 -16.75
CA HIS A 290 -16.15 6.56 -16.84
C HIS A 290 -16.37 6.99 -18.28
N TYR A 291 -15.46 6.61 -19.19
CA TYR A 291 -15.56 6.97 -20.60
C TYR A 291 -16.74 6.30 -21.30
N ALA A 292 -17.04 5.03 -21.01
CA ALA A 292 -18.21 4.31 -21.55
C ALA A 292 -19.53 4.97 -21.10
N ASN A 293 -19.62 5.35 -19.81
CA ASN A 293 -20.77 6.09 -19.27
C ASN A 293 -20.99 7.47 -19.91
N VAL A 294 -19.94 8.14 -20.41
CA VAL A 294 -20.08 9.37 -21.20
C VAL A 294 -20.37 9.04 -22.68
N ALA A 295 -19.77 8.01 -23.24
CA ALA A 295 -19.98 7.60 -24.63
C ALA A 295 -21.45 7.22 -24.88
N HIS A 296 -22.05 6.44 -23.98
CA HIS A 296 -23.47 6.08 -24.04
C HIS A 296 -24.41 7.29 -24.05
N LYS A 297 -24.05 8.41 -23.40
CA LYS A 297 -24.83 9.66 -23.39
C LYS A 297 -24.66 10.47 -24.68
N VAL A 298 -23.46 10.49 -25.25
CA VAL A 298 -23.06 11.37 -26.36
C VAL A 298 -23.34 10.76 -27.74
N TYR A 299 -23.17 9.44 -27.84
CA TYR A 299 -23.22 8.65 -29.07
C TYR A 299 -24.40 7.65 -29.10
N GLY A 300 -24.78 7.09 -27.95
CA GLY A 300 -25.89 6.13 -27.80
C GLY A 300 -25.45 4.78 -27.23
N PRO A 301 -26.37 3.81 -27.06
CA PRO A 301 -26.03 2.49 -26.51
C PRO A 301 -24.97 1.77 -27.35
N SER A 302 -25.23 1.60 -28.65
CA SER A 302 -24.29 1.08 -29.66
C SER A 302 -23.26 2.13 -30.12
N PHE A 303 -22.46 2.69 -29.21
CA PHE A 303 -21.44 3.67 -29.61
C PHE A 303 -20.23 3.00 -30.27
N ASP A 304 -19.97 1.75 -29.91
CA ASP A 304 -18.97 0.82 -30.42
C ASP A 304 -19.21 0.40 -31.89
N GLU A 305 -20.47 0.42 -32.36
CA GLU A 305 -20.81 0.22 -33.77
C GLU A 305 -20.42 1.42 -34.69
N LEU A 306 -20.01 2.57 -34.12
CA LEU A 306 -19.67 3.76 -34.90
C LEU A 306 -18.25 3.71 -35.47
N SER A 307 -18.06 4.27 -36.67
CA SER A 307 -16.70 4.41 -37.22
C SER A 307 -15.88 5.45 -36.43
N PRO A 308 -14.54 5.35 -36.44
CA PRO A 308 -13.66 6.34 -35.81
C PRO A 308 -13.90 7.79 -36.29
N ASP A 309 -14.31 7.97 -37.55
CA ASP A 309 -14.67 9.28 -38.10
C ASP A 309 -16.02 9.79 -37.53
N GLN A 310 -17.01 8.92 -37.33
CA GLN A 310 -18.28 9.29 -36.67
C GLN A 310 -18.06 9.64 -35.19
N MET A 311 -17.19 8.91 -34.49
CA MET A 311 -16.79 9.26 -33.13
C MET A 311 -16.11 10.64 -33.08
N ALA A 312 -15.26 10.96 -34.07
CA ALA A 312 -14.58 12.24 -34.17
C ALA A 312 -15.53 13.46 -34.31
N GLU A 313 -16.73 13.28 -34.87
CA GLU A 313 -17.76 14.35 -34.93
C GLU A 313 -18.34 14.68 -33.54
N GLY A 314 -18.38 13.71 -32.62
CA GLY A 314 -18.93 13.88 -31.28
C GLY A 314 -17.93 14.37 -30.22
N VAL A 315 -16.63 14.40 -30.52
CA VAL A 315 -15.57 14.54 -29.50
C VAL A 315 -15.72 15.79 -28.63
N ASP A 316 -16.14 16.93 -29.18
CA ASP A 316 -16.30 18.17 -28.39
C ASP A 316 -17.47 18.09 -27.41
N ARG A 317 -18.54 17.36 -27.74
CA ARG A 317 -19.65 17.08 -26.82
C ARG A 317 -19.20 16.10 -25.74
N PHE A 318 -18.41 15.09 -26.12
CA PHE A 318 -17.79 14.17 -25.15
C PHE A 318 -16.90 14.91 -24.15
N THR A 319 -16.01 15.80 -24.62
CA THR A 319 -15.17 16.62 -23.74
C THR A 319 -16.01 17.48 -22.80
N GLN A 320 -17.10 18.11 -23.29
CA GLN A 320 -17.98 18.92 -22.45
C GLN A 320 -18.68 18.11 -21.35
N GLU A 321 -19.15 16.90 -21.65
CA GLU A 321 -19.75 16.01 -20.65
C GLU A 321 -18.70 15.49 -19.65
N ALA A 322 -17.55 15.03 -20.15
CA ALA A 322 -16.48 14.44 -19.34
C ALA A 322 -15.78 15.45 -18.40
N GLN A 323 -15.82 16.76 -18.71
CA GLN A 323 -15.33 17.80 -17.79
C GLN A 323 -16.15 17.88 -16.48
N ASN A 324 -17.40 17.36 -16.46
CA ASN A 324 -18.23 17.30 -15.24
C ASN A 324 -17.98 16.05 -14.37
N LEU A 325 -17.04 15.18 -14.76
CA LEU A 325 -16.57 14.09 -13.91
C LEU A 325 -15.64 14.61 -12.82
N GLU A 326 -15.24 13.76 -11.88
CA GLU A 326 -14.35 14.12 -10.77
C GLU A 326 -12.96 14.56 -11.26
N ASP A 327 -12.29 15.41 -10.48
CA ASP A 327 -10.94 15.92 -10.75
C ASP A 327 -9.88 15.08 -10.04
N PRO A 328 -8.69 14.84 -10.66
CA PRO A 328 -7.60 14.12 -10.00
C PRO A 328 -7.09 14.89 -8.77
N LEU A 329 -6.85 14.15 -7.68
CA LEU A 329 -6.50 14.68 -6.37
C LEU A 329 -4.99 14.59 -6.07
N ILE A 330 -4.30 13.65 -6.73
CA ILE A 330 -2.85 13.43 -6.60
C ILE A 330 -2.17 13.82 -7.92
N ASN A 331 -1.11 14.63 -7.86
CA ASN A 331 -0.30 14.91 -9.04
C ASN A 331 0.71 13.80 -9.32
N SER A 332 0.47 13.01 -10.38
CA SER A 332 1.37 11.95 -10.87
C SER A 332 2.26 12.37 -12.05
N SER A 333 2.20 13.64 -12.49
CA SER A 333 2.77 14.13 -13.75
C SER A 333 3.62 15.40 -13.60
N ILE A 334 4.50 15.65 -14.57
CA ILE A 334 5.34 16.86 -14.61
C ILE A 334 4.52 18.05 -15.14
N ILE A 335 4.07 18.92 -14.23
CA ILE A 335 3.35 20.16 -14.52
C ILE A 335 4.18 21.39 -14.11
N LEU A 336 3.89 22.56 -14.70
CA LEU A 336 4.58 23.80 -14.36
C LEU A 336 4.07 24.38 -13.03
N GLN A 337 4.94 25.11 -12.31
CA GLN A 337 4.57 25.78 -11.07
C GLN A 337 3.44 26.80 -11.33
N GLY A 338 2.32 26.64 -10.62
CA GLY A 338 1.15 27.53 -10.75
C GLY A 338 0.18 27.15 -11.87
N SER A 339 0.41 26.05 -12.59
CA SER A 339 -0.67 25.41 -13.37
C SER A 339 -1.75 24.84 -12.45
N ASP A 340 -2.99 24.83 -12.93
CA ASP A 340 -4.09 24.09 -12.30
C ASP A 340 -3.97 22.59 -12.61
N LEU A 341 -4.14 21.74 -11.60
CA LEU A 341 -3.92 20.29 -11.75
C LEU A 341 -4.92 19.68 -12.73
N ALA A 342 -6.22 19.91 -12.52
CA ALA A 342 -7.28 19.35 -13.36
C ALA A 342 -7.14 19.81 -14.82
N ALA A 343 -6.89 21.10 -15.05
CA ALA A 343 -6.69 21.64 -16.39
C ALA A 343 -5.48 21.03 -17.12
N GLU A 344 -4.43 20.61 -16.40
CA GLU A 344 -3.25 20.00 -17.01
C GLU A 344 -3.34 18.48 -17.16
N THR A 345 -3.93 17.74 -16.21
CA THR A 345 -3.83 16.28 -16.14
C THR A 345 -5.13 15.52 -16.36
N LYS A 346 -6.31 16.12 -16.10
CA LYS A 346 -7.61 15.41 -16.15
C LYS A 346 -7.82 14.71 -17.49
N GLY A 347 -8.02 13.40 -17.44
CA GLY A 347 -8.02 12.55 -18.63
C GLY A 347 -8.20 11.08 -18.31
N PHE A 348 -8.20 10.27 -19.37
CA PHE A 348 -8.29 8.82 -19.30
C PHE A 348 -6.93 8.17 -19.03
N ARG A 349 -6.91 7.10 -18.23
CA ARG A 349 -5.81 6.14 -18.14
C ARG A 349 -6.31 4.72 -18.28
N PHE A 350 -5.54 3.88 -18.98
CA PHE A 350 -5.91 2.48 -19.22
C PHE A 350 -5.83 1.64 -17.94
N MET A 351 -4.79 1.83 -17.11
CA MET A 351 -4.64 1.21 -15.78
C MET A 351 -4.09 2.24 -14.78
N GLY A 352 -4.71 3.42 -14.69
CA GLY A 352 -4.23 4.59 -13.92
C GLY A 352 -3.74 4.27 -12.50
N GLN A 353 -2.68 4.95 -12.05
CA GLN A 353 -2.11 4.71 -10.71
C GLN A 353 -3.17 4.91 -9.62
N ARG A 354 -3.10 4.15 -8.52
CA ARG A 354 -4.16 4.11 -7.50
C ARG A 354 -4.00 5.26 -6.51
N PHE A 355 -5.13 5.86 -6.12
CA PHE A 355 -5.18 6.84 -5.05
C PHE A 355 -4.86 6.14 -3.72
N ILE A 356 -3.83 6.62 -3.02
CA ILE A 356 -3.50 6.19 -1.66
C ILE A 356 -3.47 7.41 -0.72
N PRO A 357 -4.13 7.34 0.45
CA PRO A 357 -4.38 8.50 1.31
C PRO A 357 -3.12 9.23 1.76
N ASP A 358 -2.03 8.53 2.05
CA ASP A 358 -0.79 9.14 2.52
C ASP A 358 0.00 9.84 1.40
N SER A 359 -0.14 9.42 0.14
CA SER A 359 0.34 10.22 -1.00
C SER A 359 -0.51 11.48 -1.24
N TYR A 360 -1.80 11.46 -0.89
CA TYR A 360 -2.61 12.67 -0.82
C TYR A 360 -2.17 13.58 0.35
N MET A 361 -1.94 13.04 1.55
CA MET A 361 -1.37 13.79 2.68
C MET A 361 -0.04 14.45 2.30
N PHE A 362 0.85 13.74 1.58
CA PHE A 362 2.09 14.30 1.08
C PHE A 362 1.86 15.39 0.03
N THR A 363 0.98 15.19 -0.94
CA THR A 363 0.60 16.21 -1.93
C THR A 363 0.04 17.48 -1.25
N GLN A 364 -0.69 17.32 -0.15
CA GLN A 364 -1.22 18.38 0.69
C GLN A 364 -0.20 18.99 1.67
N LEU A 365 1.02 18.44 1.80
CA LEU A 365 2.07 18.91 2.72
C LEU A 365 3.41 19.24 2.05
N VAL A 366 3.43 19.40 0.72
CA VAL A 366 4.58 19.93 -0.05
C VAL A 366 4.25 21.27 -0.73
N HIS A 367 5.17 21.79 -1.54
CA HIS A 367 5.21 23.16 -2.08
C HIS A 367 3.90 23.71 -2.68
N SER A 368 3.06 22.86 -3.27
CA SER A 368 1.73 23.20 -3.77
C SER A 368 0.79 23.78 -2.69
N HIS A 369 0.95 23.36 -1.44
CA HIS A 369 0.08 23.73 -0.31
C HIS A 369 0.85 24.29 0.91
N VAL A 370 2.15 24.02 1.02
CA VAL A 370 3.03 24.42 2.13
C VAL A 370 4.31 25.05 1.56
N GLN A 371 4.49 26.36 1.73
CA GLN A 371 5.47 27.13 0.96
C GLN A 371 6.92 26.68 1.24
N ASN A 372 7.70 26.50 0.16
CA ASN A 372 9.10 26.07 0.17
C ASN A 372 9.37 24.65 0.73
N ARG A 373 8.35 23.85 1.05
CA ARG A 373 8.51 22.47 1.53
C ARG A 373 8.54 21.48 0.38
N LEU A 374 9.74 21.09 -0.07
CA LEU A 374 9.89 20.22 -1.26
C LEU A 374 9.71 18.72 -0.96
N LEU A 375 10.09 18.26 0.24
CA LEU A 375 10.00 16.85 0.63
C LEU A 375 9.19 16.68 1.93
N PRO A 376 8.27 15.70 2.00
CA PRO A 376 7.56 15.33 3.22
C PRO A 376 8.41 14.37 4.09
N LYS A 377 7.83 13.87 5.19
CA LYS A 377 8.41 12.82 6.05
C LYS A 377 7.33 11.80 6.41
N GLY A 378 7.69 10.53 6.64
CA GLY A 378 6.74 9.51 7.12
C GLY A 378 6.04 9.88 8.44
N LEU A 379 6.67 10.71 9.26
CA LEU A 379 6.05 11.30 10.45
C LEU A 379 4.83 12.18 10.13
N ASP A 380 4.75 12.81 8.95
CA ASP A 380 3.57 13.60 8.54
C ASP A 380 2.32 12.70 8.51
N VAL A 381 2.45 11.48 7.97
CA VAL A 381 1.38 10.48 7.91
C VAL A 381 0.91 10.14 9.32
N MET A 382 1.85 9.82 10.21
CA MET A 382 1.53 9.46 11.60
C MET A 382 0.91 10.62 12.38
N ALA A 383 1.33 11.85 12.11
CA ALA A 383 0.74 13.06 12.70
C ALA A 383 -0.69 13.31 12.19
N VAL A 384 -0.95 13.11 10.90
CA VAL A 384 -2.31 13.19 10.31
C VAL A 384 -3.23 12.09 10.86
N LEU A 385 -2.71 10.87 11.01
CA LEU A 385 -3.41 9.75 11.67
C LEU A 385 -3.60 9.92 13.19
N GLY A 386 -3.21 11.06 13.76
CA GLY A 386 -3.51 11.47 15.13
C GLY A 386 -2.35 11.42 16.13
N SER A 387 -1.14 11.02 15.71
CA SER A 387 0.02 10.96 16.62
C SER A 387 0.54 12.35 16.98
N ASP A 388 0.18 12.84 18.17
CA ASP A 388 0.78 14.05 18.74
C ASP A 388 2.30 13.90 18.90
N ARG A 389 2.80 12.69 19.20
CA ARG A 389 4.24 12.43 19.29
C ARG A 389 4.96 12.61 17.95
N ALA A 390 4.37 12.18 16.84
CA ALA A 390 4.94 12.44 15.52
C ALA A 390 5.02 13.96 15.24
N TYR A 391 3.98 14.71 15.62
CA TYR A 391 3.93 16.17 15.49
C TYR A 391 4.92 16.90 16.41
N GLU A 392 5.11 16.45 17.66
CA GLU A 392 6.17 16.90 18.58
C GLU A 392 7.57 16.76 17.94
N ILE A 393 7.84 15.63 17.26
CA ILE A 393 9.14 15.38 16.61
C ILE A 393 9.29 16.24 15.33
N LEU A 394 8.24 16.36 14.52
CA LEU A 394 8.23 17.19 13.31
C LEU A 394 8.55 18.67 13.61
N THR A 395 7.99 19.21 14.68
CA THR A 395 8.20 20.61 15.08
C THR A 395 9.44 20.76 15.97
N GLY A 396 9.55 19.97 17.05
CA GLY A 396 10.61 20.12 18.05
C GLY A 396 12.00 19.65 17.61
N LEU A 397 12.11 18.63 16.76
CA LEU A 397 13.39 18.11 16.26
C LEU A 397 13.65 18.54 14.81
N TYR A 398 12.66 18.36 13.92
CA TYR A 398 12.82 18.69 12.51
C TYR A 398 12.49 20.14 12.15
N ASN A 399 11.87 20.93 13.04
CA ASN A 399 11.54 22.35 12.83
C ASN A 399 10.74 22.59 11.52
N GLU A 400 9.78 21.70 11.22
CA GLU A 400 8.98 21.75 9.98
C GLU A 400 7.93 22.87 9.98
N ASP A 401 7.54 23.36 11.16
CA ASP A 401 6.72 24.56 11.36
C ASP A 401 7.40 25.85 10.88
N ARG A 402 8.69 25.82 10.53
CA ARG A 402 9.36 26.89 9.76
C ARG A 402 8.70 27.17 8.42
N PHE A 403 8.01 26.21 7.82
CA PHE A 403 7.46 26.30 6.47
C PHE A 403 6.09 27.02 6.48
N PRO A 404 5.93 28.17 5.78
CA PRO A 404 4.67 28.91 5.79
C PRO A 404 3.48 28.04 5.33
N GLY A 405 2.43 28.03 6.15
CA GLY A 405 1.22 27.23 5.93
C GLY A 405 1.21 25.85 6.60
N TYR A 406 2.37 25.27 6.95
CA TYR A 406 2.47 23.88 7.43
C TYR A 406 1.52 23.56 8.59
N VAL A 407 1.59 24.33 9.68
CA VAL A 407 0.77 24.14 10.89
C VAL A 407 -0.73 24.24 10.60
N GLN A 408 -1.15 25.12 9.69
CA GLN A 408 -2.56 25.24 9.31
C GLN A 408 -3.00 24.03 8.46
N GLN A 409 -2.15 23.58 7.54
CA GLN A 409 -2.48 22.57 6.56
C GLN A 409 -2.48 21.16 7.16
N ILE A 410 -1.52 20.83 8.03
CA ILE A 410 -1.53 19.58 8.79
C ILE A 410 -2.68 19.53 9.80
N GLY A 411 -3.10 20.69 10.33
CA GLY A 411 -4.32 20.81 11.14
C GLY A 411 -5.57 20.38 10.38
N LYS A 412 -5.79 20.92 9.17
CA LYS A 412 -6.92 20.51 8.31
C LYS A 412 -6.92 19.01 8.02
N LEU A 413 -5.76 18.43 7.72
CA LEU A 413 -5.67 17.00 7.43
C LEU A 413 -5.98 16.13 8.67
N ARG A 414 -5.56 16.56 9.87
CA ARG A 414 -5.97 15.89 11.12
C ARG A 414 -7.48 15.96 11.34
N ASP A 415 -8.09 17.13 11.13
CA ASP A 415 -9.55 17.30 11.17
C ASP A 415 -10.26 16.41 10.13
N GLU A 416 -9.79 16.40 8.89
CA GLU A 416 -10.35 15.61 7.78
C GLU A 416 -10.32 14.11 8.09
N TYR A 417 -9.13 13.56 8.35
CA TYR A 417 -8.95 12.11 8.54
C TYR A 417 -9.61 11.60 9.82
N ALA A 418 -9.72 12.41 10.87
CA ALA A 418 -10.46 12.05 12.08
C ALA A 418 -11.99 12.02 11.89
N ASN A 419 -12.52 12.69 10.87
CA ASN A 419 -13.96 12.74 10.56
C ASN A 419 -14.35 11.84 9.37
N LEU A 420 -13.42 11.11 8.75
CA LEU A 420 -13.72 10.15 7.68
C LEU A 420 -14.60 8.99 8.20
N PRO A 421 -15.65 8.59 7.44
CA PRO A 421 -16.63 7.60 7.88
C PRO A 421 -16.06 6.17 7.86
N SER A 422 -16.73 5.23 8.53
CA SER A 422 -16.24 3.84 8.70
C SER A 422 -16.10 3.10 7.37
N GLU A 423 -16.95 3.44 6.42
CA GLU A 423 -16.98 2.98 5.03
C GLU A 423 -15.66 3.27 4.30
N VAL A 424 -15.08 4.46 4.51
CA VAL A 424 -13.80 4.87 3.89
C VAL A 424 -12.62 4.11 4.52
N TRP A 425 -12.65 3.86 5.83
CA TRP A 425 -11.62 3.08 6.54
C TRP A 425 -11.75 1.56 6.34
N ALA A 426 -12.88 1.07 5.85
CA ALA A 426 -13.09 -0.34 5.48
C ALA A 426 -12.96 -0.59 3.97
N GLN A 427 -12.89 0.45 3.12
CA GLN A 427 -13.17 0.34 1.69
C GLN A 427 -12.30 -0.68 0.94
N ASN A 428 -11.09 -0.94 1.41
CA ASN A 428 -10.13 -1.88 0.83
C ASN A 428 -9.07 -2.27 1.88
N LEU A 429 -8.09 -3.11 1.50
CA LEU A 429 -7.04 -3.56 2.41
C LEU A 429 -6.09 -2.43 2.84
N TYR A 430 -5.66 -1.56 1.92
CA TYR A 430 -4.75 -0.44 2.19
C TYR A 430 -5.25 0.50 3.31
N TRP A 431 -6.46 1.02 3.17
CA TRP A 431 -7.07 1.92 4.14
C TRP A 431 -7.30 1.22 5.48
N ASN A 432 -7.67 -0.06 5.46
CA ASN A 432 -7.92 -0.80 6.70
C ASN A 432 -6.63 -1.17 7.45
N TRP A 433 -5.51 -1.37 6.74
CA TRP A 433 -4.18 -1.53 7.37
C TRP A 433 -3.74 -0.24 8.07
N LEU A 434 -3.87 0.94 7.45
CA LEU A 434 -3.62 2.22 8.14
C LEU A 434 -4.49 2.39 9.40
N TYR A 435 -5.76 2.00 9.33
CA TYR A 435 -6.66 1.93 10.49
C TYR A 435 -6.21 0.91 11.55
N CYS A 436 -5.51 -0.17 11.18
CA CYS A 436 -4.89 -1.11 12.12
C CYS A 436 -3.65 -0.53 12.84
N LEU A 437 -2.92 0.41 12.24
CA LEU A 437 -1.75 1.06 12.85
C LEU A 437 -2.12 2.09 13.92
N MET A 438 -3.25 2.79 13.74
CA MET A 438 -3.73 3.85 14.64
C MET A 438 -3.60 3.60 16.16
N PRO A 439 -3.89 2.40 16.73
CA PRO A 439 -3.77 2.15 18.17
C PRO A 439 -2.32 2.19 18.73
N LEU A 440 -1.31 2.21 17.87
CA LEU A 440 0.09 2.45 18.23
C LEU A 440 0.38 3.94 18.46
N LEU A 441 -0.48 4.83 17.95
CA LEU A 441 -0.28 6.28 18.01
C LEU A 441 -0.81 6.90 19.32
N GLU A 442 -1.55 6.11 20.12
CA GLU A 442 -1.99 6.48 21.47
C GLU A 442 -0.82 6.50 22.46
N ARG A 443 -0.57 7.65 23.09
CA ARG A 443 0.14 7.69 24.39
C ARG A 443 -0.65 6.85 25.40
N LYS A 444 0.03 6.08 26.25
CA LYS A 444 -0.63 5.22 27.26
C LYS A 444 -0.63 5.89 28.63
N ASP A 445 -1.80 5.93 29.27
CA ASP A 445 -2.03 6.60 30.56
C ASP A 445 -2.08 5.60 31.74
N GLU A 446 -2.51 6.08 32.92
CA GLU A 446 -2.67 5.26 34.13
C GLU A 446 -3.51 3.98 33.89
N GLY A 447 -3.15 2.89 34.59
CA GLY A 447 -3.71 1.56 34.37
C GLY A 447 -2.95 0.72 33.34
N TYR A 448 -2.10 1.32 32.50
CA TYR A 448 -1.12 0.58 31.68
C TYR A 448 0.17 0.25 32.47
N PRO A 449 0.92 -0.80 32.08
CA PRO A 449 2.23 -1.13 32.65
C PRO A 449 3.20 0.07 32.68
N THR A 450 4.07 0.15 33.70
CA THR A 450 4.95 1.31 33.90
C THR A 450 5.84 1.64 32.68
N PHE A 451 6.31 0.63 31.94
CA PHE A 451 7.15 0.84 30.76
C PHE A 451 6.42 1.53 29.61
N MET A 452 5.12 1.24 29.42
CA MET A 452 4.33 1.75 28.30
C MET A 452 4.02 3.25 28.39
N ARG A 453 4.10 3.82 29.58
CA ARG A 453 3.69 5.20 29.91
C ARG A 453 4.81 6.22 29.70
N SER A 454 5.82 5.87 28.90
CA SER A 454 7.01 6.68 28.65
C SER A 454 7.02 7.25 27.22
N ASP A 455 7.64 8.43 27.05
CA ASP A 455 7.97 8.99 25.74
C ASP A 455 8.76 7.97 24.90
N ALA A 456 9.74 7.30 25.51
CA ALA A 456 10.56 6.28 24.87
C ALA A 456 9.73 5.09 24.34
N TRP A 457 8.66 4.70 25.03
CA TRP A 457 7.76 3.66 24.55
C TRP A 457 6.78 4.16 23.48
N THR A 458 6.33 5.42 23.60
CA THR A 458 5.55 6.07 22.52
C THR A 458 6.39 6.16 21.24
N ASP A 459 7.69 6.44 21.36
CA ASP A 459 8.66 6.39 20.27
C ASP A 459 8.84 4.97 19.71
N LYS A 460 8.80 3.92 20.55
CA LYS A 460 8.78 2.51 20.10
C LYS A 460 7.54 2.23 19.26
N GLU A 461 6.33 2.50 19.78
CA GLU A 461 5.09 2.20 19.04
C GLU A 461 4.99 3.02 17.75
N LEU A 462 5.49 4.27 17.75
CA LEU A 462 5.62 5.09 16.55
C LEU A 462 6.62 4.49 15.53
N ILE A 463 7.74 3.91 15.98
CA ILE A 463 8.68 3.18 15.12
C ILE A 463 8.03 1.89 14.56
N THR A 464 7.26 1.15 15.37
CA THR A 464 6.49 -0.01 14.88
C THR A 464 5.47 0.42 13.81
N ALA A 465 4.75 1.52 14.02
CA ALA A 465 3.79 2.06 13.05
C ALA A 465 4.48 2.54 11.75
N LEU A 466 5.62 3.24 11.85
CA LEU A 466 6.42 3.66 10.69
C LEU A 466 7.01 2.48 9.94
N GLY A 467 7.43 1.42 10.64
CA GLY A 467 7.90 0.17 10.04
C GLY A 467 6.82 -0.50 9.20
N SER A 468 5.62 -0.70 9.76
CA SER A 468 4.54 -1.36 9.02
C SER A 468 3.82 -0.46 8.01
N TRP A 469 3.90 0.86 8.14
CA TRP A 469 3.58 1.78 7.03
C TRP A 469 4.62 1.71 5.91
N ALA A 470 5.91 1.51 6.23
CA ALA A 470 6.93 1.28 5.22
C ALA A 470 6.76 -0.09 4.52
N GLU A 471 6.32 -1.14 5.22
CA GLU A 471 5.85 -2.43 4.65
C GLU A 471 4.66 -2.20 3.71
N LEU A 472 3.56 -1.63 4.21
CA LEU A 472 2.37 -1.31 3.42
C LEU A 472 2.71 -0.52 2.15
N ARG A 473 3.56 0.52 2.28
CA ARG A 473 4.02 1.27 1.11
C ARG A 473 4.87 0.41 0.20
N HIS A 474 5.86 -0.30 0.71
CA HIS A 474 6.73 -1.20 -0.06
C HIS A 474 5.93 -2.20 -0.91
N ASP A 475 4.87 -2.80 -0.36
CA ASP A 475 4.06 -3.81 -1.03
C ASP A 475 3.20 -3.21 -2.15
N THR A 476 2.73 -1.97 -2.00
CA THR A 476 1.87 -1.28 -2.99
C THR A 476 2.60 -0.28 -3.89
N ILE A 477 3.85 0.04 -3.55
CA ILE A 477 4.80 0.78 -4.38
C ILE A 477 5.59 -0.18 -5.29
N LEU A 478 5.18 -1.46 -5.31
CA LEU A 478 5.51 -2.56 -6.23
C LEU A 478 6.68 -3.52 -5.79
N TYR A 479 7.14 -3.62 -4.52
CA TYR A 479 8.53 -4.05 -4.19
C TYR A 479 8.80 -5.26 -3.19
N ALA A 480 10.08 -5.63 -2.94
CA ALA A 480 10.67 -6.74 -2.11
C ALA A 480 12.25 -6.73 -2.04
N LYS A 481 12.92 -7.76 -1.43
CA LYS A 481 14.25 -8.41 -1.79
C LYS A 481 15.52 -8.37 -0.86
N GLN A 482 16.09 -9.56 -0.51
CA GLN A 482 17.06 -9.92 0.61
C GLN A 482 18.21 -10.98 0.23
N SER A 483 18.83 -12.05 0.85
CA SER A 483 19.18 -12.70 2.18
C SER A 483 20.26 -13.89 2.02
N TYR A 484 20.65 -14.73 3.04
CA TYR A 484 21.16 -16.17 2.94
C TYR A 484 21.31 -16.96 4.31
N THR A 485 21.57 -18.30 4.34
CA THR A 485 21.25 -19.28 5.45
C THR A 485 22.43 -19.96 6.22
N LYS A 486 22.22 -20.53 7.45
CA LYS A 486 23.16 -21.51 8.09
C LYS A 486 22.59 -22.60 9.07
N ILE A 487 23.26 -23.76 9.05
CA ILE A 487 23.24 -25.03 9.84
C ILE A 487 22.48 -25.09 11.20
N THR A 488 21.76 -26.20 11.43
CA THR A 488 21.08 -26.59 12.68
C THR A 488 21.90 -27.48 13.64
N ALA A 489 21.60 -27.39 14.95
CA ALA A 489 21.90 -28.38 15.98
C ALA A 489 20.84 -28.30 17.10
N VAL A 490 20.43 -29.43 17.70
CA VAL A 490 19.28 -29.47 18.62
C VAL A 490 19.70 -29.31 20.09
N PRO A 491 19.27 -28.24 20.80
CA PRO A 491 19.47 -28.10 22.25
C PRO A 491 18.48 -28.96 23.07
N PRO A 492 18.74 -29.22 24.36
CA PRO A 492 17.79 -29.90 25.25
C PRO A 492 16.52 -29.07 25.45
N ARG A 493 15.40 -29.75 25.79
CA ARG A 493 14.10 -29.09 26.00
C ARG A 493 14.18 -28.00 27.08
N PRO A 494 13.79 -26.75 26.76
CA PRO A 494 13.64 -25.68 27.75
C PRO A 494 12.51 -25.96 28.75
N GLU A 495 12.62 -25.37 29.94
CA GLU A 495 11.50 -25.25 30.86
C GLU A 495 10.53 -24.17 30.38
N LEU A 496 9.21 -24.41 30.51
CA LEU A 496 8.18 -23.41 30.22
C LEU A 496 8.31 -22.25 31.22
N LYS A 497 8.74 -21.07 30.74
CA LYS A 497 8.85 -19.87 31.58
C LYS A 497 7.75 -18.87 31.28
N VAL A 498 7.46 -18.04 32.28
CA VAL A 498 6.54 -16.90 32.18
C VAL A 498 6.95 -16.03 31.00
N GLY A 499 6.01 -15.81 30.08
CA GLY A 499 6.11 -14.83 28.99
C GLY A 499 5.09 -13.70 29.18
N TYR A 500 5.03 -12.78 28.22
CA TYR A 500 4.14 -11.63 28.22
C TYR A 500 3.79 -11.23 26.78
N VAL A 501 2.63 -10.65 26.53
CA VAL A 501 2.25 -10.06 25.22
C VAL A 501 2.27 -8.54 25.33
N GLU A 502 2.62 -7.84 24.26
CA GLU A 502 2.57 -6.37 24.21
C GLU A 502 1.10 -5.90 24.29
N PRO A 503 0.63 -5.23 25.37
CA PRO A 503 -0.82 -5.11 25.63
C PRO A 503 -1.56 -4.08 24.76
N ASN A 504 -1.72 -4.37 23.46
CA ASN A 504 -2.46 -3.57 22.49
C ASN A 504 -3.61 -4.38 21.83
N PRO A 505 -4.67 -4.74 22.59
CA PRO A 505 -5.75 -5.58 22.09
C PRO A 505 -6.60 -4.90 21.01
N LYS A 506 -6.57 -3.56 20.92
CA LYS A 506 -7.14 -2.80 19.81
C LYS A 506 -6.49 -3.19 18.48
N LEU A 507 -5.15 -3.17 18.42
CA LEU A 507 -4.40 -3.54 17.21
C LEU A 507 -4.67 -5.00 16.83
N TYR A 508 -4.56 -5.93 17.79
CA TYR A 508 -4.80 -7.35 17.52
C TYR A 508 -6.22 -7.62 17.02
N ALA A 509 -7.25 -6.97 17.57
CA ALA A 509 -8.63 -7.10 17.09
C ALA A 509 -8.84 -6.49 15.69
N ARG A 510 -8.25 -5.32 15.40
CA ARG A 510 -8.33 -4.70 14.06
C ARG A 510 -7.63 -5.58 13.01
N LEU A 511 -6.42 -6.05 13.30
CA LEU A 511 -5.64 -6.88 12.38
C LEU A 511 -6.28 -8.27 12.14
N ALA A 512 -6.93 -8.86 13.14
CA ALA A 512 -7.72 -10.09 12.95
C ALA A 512 -8.91 -9.86 12.01
N SER A 513 -9.55 -8.70 12.11
CA SER A 513 -10.65 -8.30 11.23
C SER A 513 -10.17 -8.10 9.78
N LEU A 514 -8.96 -7.54 9.61
CA LEU A 514 -8.30 -7.35 8.32
C LEU A 514 -7.87 -8.68 7.68
N ALA A 515 -7.26 -9.60 8.44
CA ALA A 515 -6.90 -10.94 7.95
C ALA A 515 -8.14 -11.70 7.44
N ARG A 516 -9.27 -11.64 8.17
CA ARG A 516 -10.55 -12.19 7.71
C ARG A 516 -11.08 -11.51 6.45
N PHE A 517 -11.00 -10.18 6.38
CA PHE A 517 -11.51 -9.40 5.25
C PHE A 517 -10.73 -9.71 3.97
N MET A 518 -9.39 -9.74 4.04
CA MET A 518 -8.52 -10.23 2.98
C MET A 518 -8.91 -11.63 2.51
N ARG A 519 -9.05 -12.58 3.45
CA ARG A 519 -9.41 -13.97 3.15
C ARG A 519 -10.75 -14.07 2.41
N ARG A 520 -11.80 -13.39 2.88
CA ARG A 520 -13.12 -13.38 2.22
C ARG A 520 -13.12 -12.66 0.87
N GLY A 521 -12.49 -11.49 0.77
CA GLY A 521 -12.46 -10.74 -0.50
C GLY A 521 -11.75 -11.47 -1.63
N LEU A 522 -10.75 -12.31 -1.29
CA LEU A 522 -10.12 -13.28 -2.19
C LEU A 522 -11.03 -14.49 -2.48
N GLU A 523 -11.74 -15.01 -1.47
CA GLU A 523 -12.68 -16.15 -1.60
C GLU A 523 -13.84 -15.81 -2.55
N GLU A 524 -14.48 -14.66 -2.35
CA GLU A 524 -15.58 -14.12 -3.17
C GLU A 524 -15.18 -13.85 -4.64
N ARG A 525 -13.88 -13.71 -4.92
CA ARG A 525 -13.32 -13.47 -6.27
C ARG A 525 -12.69 -14.72 -6.90
N GLY A 526 -12.73 -15.87 -6.22
CA GLY A 526 -12.05 -17.09 -6.69
C GLY A 526 -10.53 -16.94 -6.83
N LEU A 527 -9.93 -16.04 -6.04
CA LEU A 527 -8.49 -15.74 -6.01
C LEU A 527 -7.79 -16.36 -4.78
N LEU A 528 -8.54 -16.82 -3.78
CA LEU A 528 -7.99 -17.47 -2.60
C LEU A 528 -7.45 -18.86 -2.95
N LEU A 529 -6.16 -19.10 -2.70
CA LEU A 529 -5.52 -20.41 -2.81
C LEU A 529 -5.46 -21.09 -1.44
N ASP A 530 -5.44 -22.43 -1.42
CA ASP A 530 -5.45 -23.25 -0.20
C ASP A 530 -4.37 -22.84 0.82
N GLU A 531 -3.14 -22.51 0.38
CA GLU A 531 -2.06 -22.10 1.29
C GLU A 531 -2.32 -20.74 1.95
N PHE A 532 -2.97 -19.79 1.26
CA PHE A 532 -3.38 -18.51 1.86
C PHE A 532 -4.60 -18.67 2.78
N ASP A 533 -5.55 -19.57 2.47
CA ASP A 533 -6.73 -19.78 3.31
C ASP A 533 -6.37 -20.28 4.71
N TRP A 534 -5.51 -21.30 4.83
CA TRP A 534 -5.11 -21.80 6.15
C TRP A 534 -4.21 -20.81 6.89
N LYS A 535 -3.29 -20.10 6.21
CA LYS A 535 -2.43 -19.08 6.82
C LYS A 535 -3.22 -17.89 7.36
N LEU A 536 -4.18 -17.37 6.60
CA LEU A 536 -5.01 -16.25 7.05
C LEU A 536 -5.92 -16.64 8.22
N ARG A 537 -6.42 -17.89 8.27
CA ARG A 537 -7.15 -18.43 9.44
C ARG A 537 -6.25 -18.59 10.66
N ASP A 538 -5.02 -19.09 10.49
CA ASP A 538 -4.06 -19.27 11.58
C ASP A 538 -3.63 -17.92 12.18
N LEU A 539 -3.42 -16.91 11.33
CA LEU A 539 -3.16 -15.53 11.74
C LEU A 539 -4.39 -14.90 12.45
N GLU A 540 -5.61 -15.08 11.93
CA GLU A 540 -6.84 -14.62 12.59
C GLU A 540 -6.99 -15.24 13.99
N GLU A 541 -6.77 -16.55 14.14
CA GLU A 541 -6.82 -17.23 15.44
C GLU A 541 -5.72 -16.74 16.40
N LEU A 542 -4.48 -16.63 15.91
CA LEU A 542 -3.34 -16.15 16.70
C LEU A 542 -3.59 -14.74 17.23
N LEU A 543 -4.08 -13.83 16.38
CA LEU A 543 -4.38 -12.45 16.76
C LEU A 543 -5.50 -12.38 17.81
N LEU A 544 -6.54 -13.20 17.68
CA LEU A 544 -7.60 -13.30 18.68
C LEU A 544 -7.07 -13.83 20.03
N LYS A 545 -6.08 -14.72 20.02
CA LYS A 545 -5.42 -15.19 21.25
C LYS A 545 -4.49 -14.14 21.87
N LEU A 546 -3.69 -13.43 21.08
CA LEU A 546 -2.88 -12.32 21.57
C LEU A 546 -3.74 -11.20 22.17
N LYS A 547 -4.86 -10.86 21.53
CA LYS A 547 -5.92 -10.00 22.09
C LYS A 547 -6.40 -10.50 23.45
N GLU A 548 -6.89 -11.74 23.54
CA GLU A 548 -7.40 -12.31 24.80
C GLU A 548 -6.34 -12.31 25.92
N ILE A 549 -5.07 -12.54 25.59
CA ILE A 549 -3.94 -12.44 26.54
C ILE A 549 -3.75 -10.99 26.99
N SER A 550 -3.64 -10.04 26.06
CA SER A 550 -3.47 -8.60 26.37
C SER A 550 -4.59 -8.01 27.22
N GLU A 551 -5.85 -8.42 26.99
CA GLU A 551 -6.99 -7.96 27.79
C GLU A 551 -6.90 -8.45 29.25
N ARG A 552 -6.42 -9.69 29.44
CA ARG A 552 -6.17 -10.25 30.78
C ARG A 552 -4.97 -9.59 31.45
N GLU A 553 -3.89 -9.35 30.70
CA GLU A 553 -2.69 -8.64 31.19
C GLU A 553 -3.01 -7.20 31.60
N LEU A 554 -3.87 -6.47 30.87
CA LEU A 554 -4.31 -5.13 31.26
C LEU A 554 -5.19 -5.11 32.52
N ARG A 555 -5.99 -6.16 32.76
CA ARG A 555 -6.79 -6.32 33.98
C ARG A 555 -5.99 -6.90 35.17
N GLY A 556 -4.72 -7.26 34.98
CA GLY A 556 -3.88 -7.90 35.99
C GLY A 556 -4.26 -9.35 36.31
N GLU A 557 -4.99 -10.00 35.40
CA GLU A 557 -5.44 -11.38 35.51
C GLU A 557 -4.30 -12.37 35.20
N LYS A 558 -4.40 -13.60 35.71
CA LYS A 558 -3.38 -14.64 35.46
C LYS A 558 -3.61 -15.33 34.12
N LEU A 559 -2.54 -15.51 33.37
CA LEU A 559 -2.48 -16.35 32.19
C LEU A 559 -2.48 -17.85 32.55
N THR A 560 -2.92 -18.69 31.62
CA THR A 560 -3.02 -20.14 31.75
C THR A 560 -1.79 -20.86 31.19
N GLU A 561 -1.71 -22.17 31.35
CA GLU A 561 -0.62 -22.98 30.78
C GLU A 561 -0.68 -22.97 29.23
N GLU A 562 -1.87 -22.88 28.65
CA GLU A 562 -2.08 -22.74 27.20
C GLU A 562 -1.56 -21.40 26.65
N ASP A 563 -1.74 -20.30 27.38
CA ASP A 563 -1.21 -18.98 26.99
C ASP A 563 0.32 -19.00 26.99
N PHE A 564 0.93 -19.52 28.06
CA PHE A 564 2.39 -19.65 28.14
C PHE A 564 2.93 -20.63 27.10
N LYS A 565 2.17 -21.68 26.75
CA LYS A 565 2.51 -22.57 25.64
C LYS A 565 2.47 -21.83 24.29
N LEU A 566 1.44 -21.03 24.03
CA LEU A 566 1.34 -20.22 22.82
C LEU A 566 2.51 -19.23 22.71
N ILE A 567 2.85 -18.53 23.79
CA ILE A 567 3.99 -17.61 23.84
C ILE A 567 5.33 -18.35 23.61
N PHE A 568 5.47 -19.58 24.13
CA PHE A 568 6.67 -20.40 23.93
C PHE A 568 6.79 -20.98 22.51
N GLU A 569 5.68 -21.37 21.89
CA GLU A 569 5.64 -21.89 20.52
C GLU A 569 5.54 -20.77 19.46
N TYR A 570 5.36 -19.51 19.87
CA TYR A 570 5.10 -18.34 19.03
C TYR A 570 6.03 -18.21 17.82
N GLY A 571 7.34 -18.31 18.03
CA GLY A 571 8.33 -18.19 16.95
C GLY A 571 8.20 -19.27 15.86
N LYS A 572 7.66 -20.45 16.18
CA LYS A 572 7.40 -21.51 15.18
C LYS A 572 6.10 -21.29 14.43
N ARG A 573 5.07 -20.74 15.09
CA ARG A 573 3.82 -20.34 14.44
C ARG A 573 4.07 -19.19 13.47
N LEU A 574 4.89 -18.22 13.89
CA LEU A 574 5.29 -17.08 13.06
C LEU A 574 6.16 -17.50 11.87
N GLU A 575 7.11 -18.42 12.06
CA GLU A 575 7.86 -19.06 10.97
C GLU A 575 6.89 -19.76 9.97
N ALA A 576 5.94 -20.56 10.46
CA ALA A 576 4.97 -21.26 9.61
C ALA A 576 3.98 -20.33 8.87
N LEU A 577 3.71 -19.13 9.41
CA LEU A 577 2.98 -18.08 8.69
C LEU A 577 3.84 -17.47 7.57
N ASN A 578 5.10 -17.13 7.86
CA ASN A 578 5.97 -16.39 6.96
C ASN A 578 6.61 -17.25 5.84
N THR A 579 6.77 -18.58 6.00
CA THR A 579 7.37 -19.45 4.97
C THR A 579 6.32 -20.17 4.11
N PHE A 580 6.45 -20.15 2.79
CA PHE A 580 5.54 -20.84 1.86
C PHE A 580 6.13 -22.14 1.32
N THR A 581 5.27 -23.03 0.79
CA THR A 581 5.65 -24.41 0.43
C THR A 581 5.05 -24.93 -0.86
N SER A 582 3.94 -24.35 -1.35
CA SER A 582 3.26 -24.76 -2.58
C SER A 582 3.44 -23.78 -3.76
N ILE A 583 3.95 -22.57 -3.47
CA ILE A 583 4.22 -21.52 -4.45
C ILE A 583 5.57 -21.83 -5.14
N ASP A 584 5.64 -21.65 -6.47
CA ASP A 584 6.77 -22.11 -7.27
C ASP A 584 8.08 -21.33 -7.01
N GLN A 585 9.22 -22.01 -7.17
CA GLN A 585 10.58 -21.46 -7.01
C GLN A 585 10.95 -20.38 -8.05
N ALA A 586 10.02 -20.01 -8.92
CA ALA A 586 10.11 -18.87 -9.83
C ALA A 586 9.61 -17.54 -9.21
N ILE A 587 8.85 -17.59 -8.11
CA ILE A 587 8.22 -16.43 -7.44
C ILE A 587 8.97 -16.04 -6.15
N GLU A 588 9.59 -17.00 -5.48
CA GLU A 588 10.57 -16.78 -4.40
C GLU A 588 11.99 -16.61 -4.97
N ASN A 589 12.85 -15.90 -4.25
CA ASN A 589 14.31 -15.93 -4.45
C ASN A 589 15.01 -16.20 -3.10
N GLU A 590 16.35 -16.25 -3.12
CA GLU A 590 17.15 -15.92 -1.92
C GLU A 590 16.69 -14.61 -1.27
N GLU A 591 16.19 -13.72 -2.09
CA GLU A 591 15.64 -12.43 -1.77
C GLU A 591 14.23 -12.48 -1.13
N ASP A 592 14.07 -13.26 -0.05
CA ASP A 592 12.83 -13.36 0.74
C ASP A 592 13.06 -13.62 2.27
N LYS A 593 14.26 -13.35 2.85
CA LYS A 593 14.56 -13.68 4.28
C LYS A 593 15.12 -12.54 5.18
N SER A 594 15.49 -11.38 4.65
CA SER A 594 15.73 -10.10 5.39
C SER A 594 14.44 -9.42 5.90
N MET A 595 14.34 -8.96 7.15
CA MET A 595 13.19 -8.14 7.60
C MET A 595 13.29 -6.65 7.20
N ALA A 596 14.49 -6.15 6.89
CA ALA A 596 14.71 -4.72 6.64
C ALA A 596 14.44 -4.30 5.18
N LEU A 597 13.64 -3.25 4.98
CA LEU A 597 13.22 -2.74 3.67
C LEU A 597 13.27 -1.20 3.57
N VAL A 598 13.08 -0.68 2.34
CA VAL A 598 13.04 0.76 2.01
C VAL A 598 11.97 1.00 0.93
N ALA A 599 11.26 2.12 0.99
CA ALA A 599 10.24 2.53 0.01
C ALA A 599 10.39 4.00 -0.41
N ASP A 600 10.39 4.28 -1.72
CA ASP A 600 10.57 5.63 -2.29
C ASP A 600 9.25 6.44 -2.30
N VAL A 601 8.84 6.97 -1.15
CA VAL A 601 7.45 7.45 -0.96
C VAL A 601 7.07 8.77 -1.65
N HIS A 602 8.04 9.54 -2.16
CA HIS A 602 7.83 10.83 -2.84
C HIS A 602 9.00 11.16 -3.78
N THR A 603 8.79 11.99 -4.81
CA THR A 603 9.85 12.42 -5.76
C THR A 603 9.82 13.94 -5.94
N ASP A 604 10.97 14.58 -5.76
CA ASP A 604 11.18 16.02 -5.98
C ASP A 604 11.89 16.22 -7.34
N PRO A 605 11.31 16.96 -8.31
CA PRO A 605 11.87 17.11 -9.67
C PRO A 605 12.77 18.37 -9.86
N ASN A 606 13.19 19.04 -8.79
CA ASN A 606 13.90 20.35 -8.83
C ASN A 606 15.44 20.26 -8.78
#